data_AF-A0A1S3BP04-F1
#
_entry.id   AF-A0A1S3BP04-F1
#
_cell.length_a   1.000
_cell.length_b   1.000
_cell.length_c   1.000
_cell.angle_alpha   90.00
_cell.angle_beta   90.00
_cell.angle_gamma   90.00
#
_symmetry.space_group_name_H-M   'P 1'
#
loop_
_entity.id
_entity.type
_entity.pdbx_description
1 polymer ?
#
loop_
_entity_poly.entity_id
_entity_poly.type
_entity_poly.pdbx_seq_one_letter_code
_entity_poly.pdbx_strand_id
1 'polypeptide(L)'
;MEDSSSQSFFRKHWEGYKEFWSERFSILDNYSPYVQRPTPLPSWSSSDVEEFIASDPVHGPVLKTAREAVNFGLTGSVIGAVSTAGVAWKYSKSLHGAGLSFLAGGAFGWTFGQEIANHWYQLYRLDTMAAQVKFMEWWRNKSEGSS
;
A
#
# COMPACT_ATOMS: atom_id res chain seq x y z
N MET A 1 44.51 -8.97 -9.81
CA MET A 1 44.16 -7.57 -9.43
C MET A 1 42.73 -7.20 -9.81
N GLU A 2 41.93 -8.08 -10.43
CA GLU A 2 40.57 -7.78 -10.95
C GLU A 2 39.42 -7.99 -9.94
N ASP A 3 39.63 -8.77 -8.87
CA ASP A 3 38.57 -9.04 -7.87
C ASP A 3 38.23 -7.81 -7.01
N SER A 4 39.22 -6.98 -6.67
CA SER A 4 39.02 -5.81 -5.80
C SER A 4 38.25 -4.69 -6.49
N SER A 5 38.49 -4.46 -7.78
CA SER A 5 37.75 -3.46 -8.57
C SER A 5 36.29 -3.86 -8.79
N SER A 6 36.05 -5.17 -9.01
CA SER A 6 34.71 -5.72 -9.22
C SER A 6 33.86 -5.62 -7.95
N GLN A 7 34.40 -6.00 -6.78
CA GLN A 7 33.71 -5.83 -5.49
C GLN A 7 33.38 -4.36 -5.19
N SER A 8 34.30 -3.43 -5.50
CA SER A 8 34.08 -1.99 -5.31
C SER A 8 32.95 -1.45 -6.19
N PHE A 9 32.86 -1.90 -7.44
CA PHE A 9 31.80 -1.51 -8.37
C PHE A 9 30.43 -2.04 -7.92
N PHE A 10 30.30 -3.34 -7.60
CA PHE A 10 29.04 -3.90 -7.10
C PHE A 10 28.56 -3.24 -5.81
N ARG A 11 29.47 -2.94 -4.87
CA ARG A 11 29.13 -2.25 -3.63
C ARG A 11 28.62 -0.85 -3.90
N LYS A 12 29.28 -0.08 -4.77
CA LYS A 12 28.85 1.27 -5.16
C LYS A 12 27.49 1.26 -5.86
N HIS A 13 27.24 0.30 -6.75
CA HIS A 13 25.94 0.16 -7.41
C HIS A 13 24.84 -0.28 -6.46
N TRP A 14 25.15 -1.15 -5.51
CA TRP A 14 24.21 -1.57 -4.47
C TRP A 14 23.90 -0.44 -3.48
N GLU A 15 24.90 0.34 -3.08
CA GLU A 15 24.73 1.54 -2.25
C GLU A 15 23.85 2.57 -2.99
N GLY A 16 24.13 2.85 -4.27
CA GLY A 16 23.31 3.75 -5.08
C GLY A 16 21.89 3.23 -5.32
N TYR A 17 21.71 1.92 -5.50
CA TYR A 17 20.38 1.28 -5.57
C TYR A 17 19.62 1.45 -4.24
N LYS A 18 20.29 1.18 -3.11
CA LYS A 18 19.71 1.32 -1.79
C LYS A 18 19.30 2.78 -1.52
N GLU A 19 20.16 3.73 -1.86
CA GLU A 19 19.91 5.16 -1.69
C GLU A 19 18.73 5.61 -2.57
N PHE A 20 18.71 5.20 -3.84
CA PHE A 20 17.59 5.45 -4.76
C PHE A 20 16.24 4.95 -4.21
N TRP A 21 16.21 3.74 -3.68
CA TRP A 21 14.99 3.20 -3.08
C TRP A 21 14.69 3.80 -1.70
N SER A 22 15.69 4.13 -0.90
CA SER A 22 15.52 4.79 0.39
C SER A 22 14.89 6.17 0.23
N GLU A 23 15.33 6.95 -0.77
CA GLU A 23 14.75 8.24 -1.09
C GLU A 23 13.29 8.10 -1.50
N ARG A 24 12.99 7.12 -2.37
CA ARG A 24 11.62 6.84 -2.85
C ARG A 24 10.69 6.33 -1.76
N PHE A 25 11.22 5.61 -0.77
CA PHE A 25 10.47 5.07 0.37
C PHE A 25 10.54 5.95 1.63
N SER A 26 11.15 7.13 1.58
CA SER A 26 11.22 8.09 2.69
C SER A 26 9.84 8.49 3.24
N ILE A 27 8.79 8.39 2.43
CA ILE A 27 7.39 8.58 2.87
C ILE A 27 7.03 7.63 4.04
N LEU A 28 7.64 6.44 4.08
CA LEU A 28 7.46 5.47 5.15
C LEU A 28 8.06 5.94 6.49
N ASP A 29 8.99 6.90 6.48
CA ASP A 29 9.56 7.45 7.71
C ASP A 29 8.50 8.14 8.56
N ASN A 30 7.44 8.68 7.96
CA ASN A 30 6.29 9.22 8.68
C ASN A 30 5.55 8.13 9.49
N TYR A 31 5.66 6.87 9.09
CA TYR A 31 5.04 5.72 9.75
C TYR A 31 5.97 5.03 10.75
N SER A 32 7.29 5.27 10.68
CA SER A 32 8.30 4.68 11.56
C SER A 32 7.96 4.79 13.06
N PRO A 33 7.45 5.94 13.58
CA PRO A 33 7.05 6.04 14.99
C PRO A 33 5.94 5.08 15.42
N TYR A 34 5.16 4.56 14.47
CA TYR A 34 4.02 3.68 14.73
C TYR A 34 4.34 2.21 14.48
N VAL A 35 5.19 1.93 13.49
CA VAL A 35 5.51 0.55 13.04
C VAL A 35 6.76 -0.01 13.70
N GLN A 36 7.79 0.82 13.93
CA GLN A 36 9.09 0.36 14.46
C GLN A 36 9.15 0.40 16.00
N ARG A 37 8.01 0.17 16.66
CA ARG A 37 7.92 0.20 18.12
C ARG A 37 8.36 -1.15 18.71
N PRO A 38 8.99 -1.14 19.90
CA PRO A 38 9.31 -2.37 20.62
C PRO A 38 8.04 -3.12 21.07
N THR A 39 6.97 -2.39 21.37
CA THR A 39 5.63 -2.94 21.56
C THR A 39 4.74 -2.54 20.38
N PRO A 40 4.25 -3.50 19.57
CA PRO A 40 3.38 -3.19 18.45
C PRO A 40 2.04 -2.65 18.96
N LEU A 41 1.47 -1.67 18.23
CA LEU A 41 0.12 -1.21 18.49
C LEU A 41 -0.88 -2.37 18.28
N PRO A 42 -1.95 -2.47 19.07
CA PRO A 42 -3.00 -3.44 18.81
C PRO A 42 -3.63 -3.19 17.45
N SER A 43 -4.09 -4.25 16.78
CA SER A 43 -4.84 -4.12 15.53
C SER A 43 -6.12 -3.33 15.79
N TRP A 44 -6.37 -2.30 15.00
CA TRP A 44 -7.65 -1.59 15.01
C TRP A 44 -8.74 -2.40 14.31
N SER A 45 -9.98 -2.20 14.75
CA SER A 45 -11.18 -2.76 14.13
C SER A 45 -11.83 -1.75 13.17
N SER A 46 -12.86 -2.18 12.42
CA SER A 46 -13.65 -1.26 11.60
C SER A 46 -14.40 -0.23 12.45
N SER A 47 -14.83 -0.58 13.66
CA SER A 47 -15.50 0.37 14.57
C SER A 47 -14.58 1.48 15.06
N ASP A 48 -13.30 1.18 15.30
CA ASP A 48 -12.32 2.21 15.69
C ASP A 48 -12.12 3.27 14.61
N VAL A 49 -12.28 2.85 13.35
CA VAL A 49 -12.16 3.74 12.20
C VAL A 49 -13.40 4.60 12.08
N GLU A 50 -14.59 4.03 12.27
CA GLU A 50 -15.84 4.79 12.30
C GLU A 50 -15.85 5.81 13.44
N GLU A 51 -15.30 5.45 14.60
CA GLU A 51 -15.13 6.35 15.74
C GLU A 51 -14.15 7.50 15.42
N PHE A 52 -13.05 7.22 14.72
CA PHE A 52 -12.16 8.28 14.23
C PHE A 52 -12.87 9.19 13.22
N ILE A 53 -13.58 8.61 12.26
CA ILE A 53 -14.34 9.37 11.25
C ILE A 53 -15.39 10.27 11.90
N ALA A 54 -16.02 9.79 12.98
CA ALA A 54 -17.00 10.56 13.73
C ALA A 54 -16.37 11.65 14.62
N SER A 55 -15.15 11.43 15.12
CA SER A 55 -14.47 12.36 16.03
C SER A 55 -13.67 13.46 15.31
N ASP A 56 -13.10 13.17 14.13
CA ASP A 56 -12.31 14.13 13.35
C ASP A 56 -13.06 14.61 12.09
N PRO A 57 -13.63 15.82 12.09
CA PRO A 57 -14.37 16.34 10.94
C PRO A 57 -13.48 16.74 9.76
N VAL A 58 -12.17 16.90 9.95
CA VAL A 58 -11.23 17.35 8.90
C VAL A 58 -10.60 16.15 8.21
N HIS A 59 -10.06 15.20 8.98
CA HIS A 59 -9.37 14.04 8.44
C HIS A 59 -10.26 12.80 8.29
N GLY A 60 -11.37 12.73 9.01
CA GLY A 60 -12.33 11.63 8.96
C GLY A 60 -12.92 11.39 7.56
N PRO A 61 -13.50 12.39 6.89
CA PRO A 61 -14.04 12.23 5.53
C PRO A 61 -12.98 11.76 4.53
N VAL A 62 -11.76 12.30 4.63
CA VAL A 62 -10.64 11.91 3.77
C VAL A 62 -10.23 10.45 4.00
N LEU A 63 -10.16 10.02 5.26
CA LEU A 63 -9.86 8.63 5.60
C LEU A 63 -10.94 7.68 5.09
N LYS A 64 -12.22 8.05 5.21
CA LYS A 64 -13.34 7.28 4.67
C LYS A 64 -13.20 7.09 3.16
N THR A 65 -13.00 8.19 2.43
CA THR A 65 -12.80 8.16 0.98
C THR A 65 -11.58 7.32 0.58
N ALA A 66 -10.47 7.42 1.30
CA ALA A 66 -9.30 6.59 1.05
C ALA A 66 -9.58 5.09 1.22
N ARG A 67 -10.41 4.70 2.20
CA ARG A 67 -10.79 3.30 2.40
C ARG A 67 -11.75 2.80 1.33
N GLU A 68 -12.69 3.64 0.89
CA GLU A 68 -13.56 3.29 -0.23
C GLU A 68 -12.76 3.14 -1.54
N ALA A 69 -11.74 3.97 -1.75
CA ALA A 69 -10.82 3.84 -2.89
C ALA A 69 -10.06 2.51 -2.91
N VAL A 70 -9.69 1.97 -1.74
CA VAL A 70 -9.06 0.63 -1.66
C VAL A 70 -9.98 -0.46 -2.21
N ASN A 71 -11.30 -0.33 -2.05
CA ASN A 71 -12.24 -1.32 -2.61
C ASN A 71 -12.17 -1.35 -4.13
N PHE A 72 -11.99 -0.21 -4.81
CA PHE A 72 -11.79 -0.17 -6.26
C PHE A 72 -10.51 -0.89 -6.69
N GLY A 73 -9.41 -0.71 -5.95
CA GLY A 73 -8.17 -1.46 -6.16
C GLY A 73 -8.34 -2.96 -5.97
N LEU A 74 -9.03 -3.38 -4.91
CA LEU A 74 -9.34 -4.79 -4.63
C LEU A 74 -10.22 -5.40 -5.73
N THR A 75 -11.30 -4.73 -6.10
CA THR A 75 -12.19 -5.16 -7.18
C THR A 75 -11.44 -5.25 -8.50
N GLY A 76 -10.64 -4.24 -8.84
CA GLY A 76 -9.79 -4.23 -10.02
C GLY A 76 -8.83 -5.41 -10.04
N SER A 77 -8.16 -5.69 -8.91
CA SER A 77 -7.26 -6.84 -8.75
C SER A 77 -7.97 -8.17 -8.99
N VAL A 78 -9.13 -8.39 -8.37
CA VAL A 78 -9.90 -9.63 -8.56
C VAL A 78 -10.31 -9.79 -10.03
N ILE A 79 -10.84 -8.74 -10.65
CA ILE A 79 -11.26 -8.77 -12.06
C ILE A 79 -10.06 -9.04 -12.96
N GLY A 80 -8.94 -8.34 -12.75
CA GLY A 80 -7.72 -8.50 -13.53
C GLY A 80 -7.11 -9.90 -13.39
N ALA A 81 -7.04 -10.42 -12.17
CA ALA A 81 -6.50 -11.73 -11.87
C ALA A 81 -7.32 -12.84 -12.53
N VAL A 82 -8.65 -12.81 -12.34
CA VAL A 82 -9.56 -13.84 -12.89
C VAL A 82 -9.62 -13.78 -14.41
N SER A 83 -9.73 -12.58 -15.00
CA SER A 83 -9.80 -12.42 -16.45
C SER A 83 -8.51 -12.89 -17.14
N THR A 84 -7.35 -12.46 -16.64
CA THR A 84 -6.05 -12.80 -17.23
C THR A 84 -5.75 -14.29 -17.04
N ALA A 85 -6.00 -14.85 -15.86
CA ALA A 85 -5.86 -16.28 -15.61
C ALA A 85 -6.82 -17.13 -16.47
N GLY A 86 -8.06 -16.68 -16.65
CA GLY A 86 -9.06 -17.36 -17.47
C GLY A 86 -8.65 -17.41 -18.95
N VAL A 87 -8.14 -16.30 -19.49
CA VAL A 87 -7.59 -16.24 -20.85
C VAL A 87 -6.37 -17.16 -20.99
N ALA A 88 -5.42 -17.08 -20.04
CA ALA A 88 -4.23 -17.91 -20.06
C ALA A 88 -4.58 -19.40 -19.97
N TRP A 89 -5.52 -19.79 -19.12
CA TRP A 89 -5.99 -21.16 -19.01
C TRP A 89 -6.66 -21.65 -20.30
N LYS A 90 -7.50 -20.81 -20.92
CA LYS A 90 -8.20 -21.15 -22.17
C LYS A 90 -7.24 -21.52 -23.29
N TYR A 91 -6.15 -20.77 -23.46
CA TYR A 91 -5.20 -20.97 -24.57
C TYR A 91 -4.00 -21.83 -24.21
N SER A 92 -3.44 -21.68 -23.01
CA SER A 92 -2.22 -22.40 -22.61
C SER A 92 -2.51 -23.78 -22.01
N LYS A 93 -3.69 -23.97 -21.39
CA LYS A 93 -4.04 -25.18 -20.58
C LYS A 93 -2.99 -25.56 -19.53
N SER A 94 -2.07 -24.65 -19.21
CA SER A 94 -0.97 -24.83 -18.28
C SER A 94 -1.27 -24.13 -16.96
N LEU A 95 -1.13 -24.85 -15.86
CA LEU A 95 -1.32 -24.32 -14.52
C LEU A 95 -0.31 -23.22 -14.18
N HIS A 96 0.95 -23.37 -14.60
CA HIS A 96 1.99 -22.37 -14.37
C HIS A 96 1.70 -21.07 -15.12
N GLY A 97 1.27 -21.19 -16.38
CA GLY A 97 0.90 -20.03 -17.20
C GLY A 97 -0.33 -19.30 -16.64
N ALA A 98 -1.35 -20.04 -16.21
CA ALA A 98 -2.53 -19.47 -15.58
C ALA A 98 -2.22 -18.83 -14.22
N GLY A 99 -1.35 -19.45 -13.41
CA GLY A 99 -0.93 -18.93 -12.10
C GLY A 99 -0.12 -17.64 -12.21
N LEU A 100 0.87 -17.58 -13.11
CA LEU A 100 1.63 -16.35 -13.36
C LEU A 100 0.73 -15.24 -13.90
N SER A 101 -0.18 -15.60 -14.81
CA SER A 101 -1.15 -14.66 -15.38
C SER A 101 -2.16 -14.14 -14.34
N PHE A 102 -2.55 -14.97 -13.37
CA PHE A 102 -3.38 -14.56 -12.24
C PHE A 102 -2.69 -13.47 -11.42
N LEU A 103 -1.43 -13.69 -11.03
CA LEU A 103 -0.67 -12.73 -10.24
C LEU A 103 -0.43 -11.43 -11.01
N ALA A 104 -0.02 -11.53 -12.27
CA ALA A 104 0.18 -10.37 -13.13
C ALA A 104 -1.13 -9.58 -13.32
N GLY A 105 -2.22 -10.27 -13.62
CA GLY A 105 -3.55 -9.68 -13.77
C GLY A 105 -4.03 -8.99 -12.49
N GLY A 106 -3.75 -9.58 -11.32
CA GLY A 106 -4.06 -8.96 -10.02
C GLY A 106 -3.28 -7.67 -9.77
N ALA A 107 -1.99 -7.67 -10.07
CA ALA A 107 -1.15 -6.48 -9.94
C ALA A 107 -1.59 -5.36 -10.89
N PHE A 108 -1.83 -5.66 -12.17
CA PHE A 108 -2.32 -4.66 -13.13
C PHE A 108 -3.73 -4.18 -12.78
N GLY A 109 -4.61 -5.10 -12.38
CA GLY A 109 -5.97 -4.79 -11.93
C GLY A 109 -5.98 -3.86 -10.73
N TRP A 110 -5.09 -4.07 -9.75
CA TRP A 110 -4.91 -3.17 -8.62
C TRP A 110 -4.52 -1.77 -9.07
N THR A 111 -3.51 -1.64 -9.93
CA THR A 111 -3.05 -0.33 -10.43
C THR A 111 -4.14 0.41 -11.19
N PHE A 112 -4.88 -0.29 -12.04
CA PHE A 112 -5.98 0.29 -12.81
C PHE A 112 -7.17 0.67 -11.91
N GLY A 113 -7.47 -0.15 -10.91
CA GLY A 113 -8.48 0.16 -9.90
C GLY A 113 -8.14 1.41 -9.08
N GLN A 114 -6.87 1.58 -8.72
CA GLN A 114 -6.40 2.81 -8.07
C GLN A 114 -6.55 4.04 -8.98
N GLU A 115 -6.30 3.92 -10.28
CA GLU A 115 -6.50 5.04 -11.21
C GLU A 115 -7.97 5.42 -11.35
N ILE A 116 -8.87 4.43 -11.45
CA ILE A 116 -10.32 4.68 -11.42
C ILE A 116 -10.71 5.36 -10.10
N ALA A 117 -10.19 4.89 -8.97
CA ALA A 117 -10.48 5.48 -7.67
C ALA A 117 -9.97 6.92 -7.56
N ASN A 118 -8.76 7.20 -8.06
CA ASN A 118 -8.19 8.54 -8.14
C ASN A 118 -9.11 9.49 -8.90
N HIS A 119 -9.65 9.04 -10.04
CA HIS A 119 -10.55 9.84 -10.84
C HIS A 119 -11.93 9.99 -10.20
N TRP A 120 -12.50 8.91 -9.67
CA TRP A 120 -13.84 8.88 -9.10
C TRP A 120 -13.95 9.72 -7.81
N TYR A 121 -12.97 9.58 -6.92
CA TYR A 121 -12.95 10.27 -5.64
C TYR A 121 -12.11 11.56 -5.63
N GLN A 122 -11.52 11.92 -6.77
CA GLN A 122 -10.61 13.06 -6.88
C GLN A 122 -9.50 13.03 -5.81
N LEU A 123 -8.92 11.86 -5.56
CA LEU A 123 -7.93 11.64 -4.48
C LEU A 123 -6.72 12.58 -4.60
N TYR A 124 -6.40 13.06 -5.81
CA TYR A 124 -5.37 14.06 -6.05
C TYR A 124 -5.62 15.41 -5.33
N ARG A 125 -6.85 15.68 -4.88
CA ARG A 125 -7.20 16.88 -4.10
C ARG A 125 -7.15 16.64 -2.59
N LEU A 126 -7.00 15.39 -2.16
CA LEU A 126 -7.11 14.99 -0.77
C LEU A 126 -5.75 14.56 -0.23
N ASP A 127 -5.40 15.06 0.96
CA ASP A 127 -4.21 14.60 1.68
C ASP A 127 -4.50 13.31 2.46
N THR A 128 -4.56 12.20 1.71
CA THR A 128 -4.81 10.87 2.26
C THR A 128 -3.71 10.40 3.22
N MET A 129 -2.47 10.85 3.00
CA MET A 129 -1.33 10.54 3.88
C MET A 129 -1.47 11.25 5.22
N ALA A 130 -1.76 12.55 5.24
CA ALA A 130 -1.98 13.27 6.49
C ALA A 130 -3.17 12.69 7.27
N ALA A 131 -4.26 12.33 6.59
CA ALA A 131 -5.41 11.71 7.25
C ALA A 131 -5.06 10.34 7.88
N GLN A 132 -4.25 9.54 7.20
CA GLN A 132 -3.77 8.26 7.75
C GLN A 132 -2.83 8.44 8.94
N VAL A 133 -1.88 9.39 8.86
CA VAL A 133 -0.97 9.69 9.99
C VAL A 133 -1.77 10.17 11.20
N LYS A 134 -2.79 11.02 10.99
CA LYS A 134 -3.68 11.50 12.05
C LYS A 134 -4.52 10.39 12.68
N PHE A 135 -5.01 9.46 11.87
CA PHE A 135 -5.65 8.25 12.37
C PHE A 135 -4.69 7.42 13.24
N MET A 136 -3.44 7.23 12.81
CA MET A 136 -2.44 6.48 13.57
C MET A 136 -2.06 7.17 14.88
N GLU A 137 -1.98 8.50 14.89
CA GLU A 137 -1.79 9.33 16.09
C GLU A 137 -2.94 9.18 17.08
N TRP A 138 -4.17 9.31 16.59
CA TRP A 138 -5.37 9.10 17.40
C TRP A 138 -5.44 7.68 17.97
N TRP A 139 -5.16 6.66 17.15
CA TRP A 139 -5.17 5.26 17.56
C TRP A 139 -4.14 4.97 18.65
N ARG A 140 -2.93 5.54 18.51
CA ARG A 140 -1.90 5.47 19.55
C ARG A 140 -2.43 6.03 20.87
N ASN A 141 -2.94 7.26 20.86
CA ASN A 141 -3.43 7.93 22.07
C ASN A 141 -4.58 7.15 22.73
N LYS A 142 -5.50 6.59 21.93
CA LYS A 142 -6.60 5.76 22.42
C LYS A 142 -6.09 4.46 23.07
N SER A 143 -5.15 3.78 22.44
CA SER A 143 -4.58 2.52 22.94
C SER A 143 -3.77 2.70 24.23
N GLU A 144 -3.04 3.81 24.34
CA GLU A 144 -2.21 4.13 25.51
C GLU A 144 -3.04 4.72 26.66
N GLY A 145 -4.12 5.46 26.36
CA GLY A 145 -5.06 5.97 27.35
C GLY A 145 -6.08 4.96 27.87
N SER A 146 -6.24 3.82 27.18
CA SER A 146 -7.10 2.69 27.61
C SER A 146 -6.32 1.57 28.31
N SER A 147 -5.02 1.76 28.54
CA SER A 147 -4.14 0.83 29.28
C SER A 147 -4.02 1.19 30.75
#